data_AF-A0A7W0TC29-F1
#
_entry.id   AF-A0A7W0TC29-F1
#
_cell.length_a   1.000
_cell.length_b   1.000
_cell.length_c   1.000
_cell.angle_alpha   90.00
_cell.angle_beta   90.00
_cell.angle_gamma   90.00
#
_symmetry.space_group_name_H-M   'P 1'
#
loop_
_entity.id
_entity.type
_entity.pdbx_description
1 polymer ?
#
loop_
_entity_poly.entity_id
_entity_poly.type
_entity_poly.pdbx_seq_one_letter_code
_entity_poly.pdbx_strand_id
1 'polypeptide(L)'
;MASDLGITVSGARQQLTALAERHLVEATELLRPPGQRGRPQLSYHVTDVGDALFPKAYGALTNELLGYLDDEDEQVVNRLFSRRREHRILAAQLRLRPARSLWAKVSELAKILDEDGYLATAERLGRDHFR
;
A
#
# COMPACT_ATOMS: atom_id res chain seq x y z
N MET A 1 17.02 16.02 6.40
CA MET A 1 16.09 16.72 5.47
C MET A 1 16.73 17.91 4.74
N ALA A 2 17.11 19.02 5.40
CA ALA A 2 17.73 20.16 4.68
C ALA A 2 19.11 19.79 4.07
N SER A 3 19.93 19.05 4.82
CA SER A 3 21.21 18.51 4.34
C SER A 3 21.05 17.59 3.14
N ASP A 4 20.05 16.70 3.17
CA ASP A 4 19.81 15.70 2.11
C ASP A 4 19.36 16.36 0.80
N LEU A 5 18.72 17.53 0.89
CA LEU A 5 18.28 18.34 -0.24
C LEU A 5 19.31 19.39 -0.67
N GLY A 6 20.46 19.48 0.00
CA GLY A 6 21.49 20.48 -0.30
C GLY A 6 21.04 21.94 -0.08
N ILE A 7 20.03 22.17 0.77
CA ILE A 7 19.47 23.50 1.04
C ILE A 7 19.65 23.92 2.50
N THR A 8 19.50 25.21 2.77
CA THR A 8 19.54 25.71 4.14
C THR A 8 18.30 25.29 4.93
N VAL A 9 18.42 25.21 6.25
CA VAL A 9 17.28 24.94 7.14
C VAL A 9 16.16 25.98 6.96
N SER A 10 16.54 27.24 6.70
CA SER A 10 15.57 28.31 6.42
C SER A 10 14.85 28.10 5.09
N GLY A 11 15.59 27.70 4.05
CA GLY A 11 15.02 27.37 2.74
C GLY A 11 14.05 26.20 2.83
N ALA A 12 14.42 25.12 3.52
CA ALA A 12 13.53 23.99 3.77
C ALA A 12 12.24 24.43 4.51
N ARG A 13 12.37 25.28 5.54
CA ARG A 13 11.22 25.80 6.28
C ARG A 13 10.30 26.65 5.41
N GLN A 14 10.86 27.52 4.57
CA GLN A 14 10.08 28.36 3.66
C GLN A 14 9.25 27.50 2.69
N GLN A 15 9.85 26.44 2.13
CA GLN A 15 9.13 25.50 1.26
C GLN A 15 8.01 24.77 2.01
N LEU A 16 8.29 24.26 3.21
CA LEU A 16 7.28 23.56 4.03
C LEU A 16 6.13 24.47 4.44
N THR A 17 6.40 25.74 4.78
CA THR A 17 5.36 26.73 5.07
C THR A 17 4.48 26.96 3.85
N ALA A 18 5.08 27.19 2.67
CA ALA A 18 4.32 27.39 1.44
C ALA A 18 3.48 26.15 1.03
N LEU A 19 3.98 24.94 1.27
CA LEU A 19 3.23 23.70 1.03
C LEU A 19 2.08 23.51 2.03
N ALA A 20 2.28 23.89 3.29
CA ALA A 20 1.25 23.81 4.33
C ALA A 20 0.13 24.82 4.08
N GLU A 21 0.46 26.05 3.66
CA GLU A 21 -0.50 27.07 3.24
C GLU A 21 -1.37 26.62 2.07
N ARG A 22 -0.86 25.71 1.23
CA ARG A 22 -1.57 25.11 0.10
C ARG A 22 -2.28 23.80 0.45
N HIS A 23 -2.27 23.39 1.72
CA HIS A 23 -2.84 22.12 2.20
C HIS A 23 -2.23 20.87 1.53
N LEU A 24 -1.00 20.94 1.03
CA LEU A 24 -0.30 19.80 0.42
C LEU A 24 0.49 18.98 1.44
N VAL A 25 0.81 19.60 2.58
CA VAL A 25 1.43 18.94 3.73
C VAL A 25 0.76 19.43 5.01
N GLU A 26 0.74 18.58 6.03
CA GLU A 26 0.30 18.91 7.38
C GLU A 26 1.45 18.83 8.36
N ALA A 27 1.41 19.69 9.38
CA ALA A 27 2.40 19.72 10.44
C ALA A 27 1.79 19.17 11.73
N THR A 28 2.47 18.22 12.36
CA THR A 28 2.10 17.67 13.66
C THR A 28 3.21 17.97 14.66
N GLU A 29 2.84 18.45 15.84
CA GLU A 29 3.81 18.59 16.93
C GLU A 29 4.26 17.22 17.43
N LEU A 30 5.57 17.00 17.48
CA LEU A 30 6.12 15.80 18.08
C LEU A 30 5.91 15.83 19.59
N LEU A 31 5.50 14.69 20.16
CA LEU A 31 5.35 14.50 21.60
C LEU A 31 6.69 14.79 22.29
N ARG A 32 6.64 15.67 23.30
CA ARG A 32 7.82 16.09 24.06
C ARG A 32 7.77 15.52 25.49
N PRO A 33 8.91 15.08 26.05
CA PRO A 33 8.98 14.75 27.47
C PRO A 33 8.60 15.95 28.35
N PRO A 34 7.93 15.75 29.50
CA PRO A 34 7.63 16.83 30.43
C PRO A 34 8.90 17.56 30.86
N GLY A 35 8.90 18.90 30.82
CA GLY A 35 10.01 19.75 31.28
C GLY A 35 10.96 20.23 30.19
N GLN A 36 10.84 19.78 28.94
CA GLN A 36 11.63 20.33 27.82
C GLN A 36 11.13 21.74 27.43
N ARG A 37 12.01 22.75 27.57
CA ARG A 37 11.75 24.14 27.16
C ARG A 37 12.29 24.39 25.75
N GLY A 38 11.54 25.12 24.93
CA GLY A 38 11.94 25.51 23.56
C GLY A 38 10.80 25.45 22.56
N ARG A 39 11.09 25.80 21.29
CA ARG A 39 10.13 25.72 20.18
C ARG A 39 9.73 24.25 19.95
N PRO A 40 8.43 23.93 19.77
CA PRO A 40 7.99 22.58 19.43
C PRO A 40 8.70 22.07 18.16
N GLN A 41 9.08 20.79 18.16
CA GLN A 41 9.52 20.14 16.93
C GLN A 41 8.28 19.74 16.13
N LEU A 42 8.28 20.06 14.84
CA LEU A 42 7.20 19.73 13.92
C LEU A 42 7.65 18.55 13.04
N SER A 43 6.79 17.55 12.93
CA SER A 43 6.82 16.54 11.87
C SER A 43 5.91 16.99 10.74
N TYR A 44 6.33 16.81 9.49
CA TYR A 44 5.52 17.14 8.32
C TYR A 44 5.16 15.86 7.58
N HIS A 45 3.90 15.73 7.20
CA HIS A 45 3.37 14.60 6.45
C HIS A 45 2.61 15.12 5.22
N VAL A 46 2.67 14.38 4.11
CA VAL A 46 1.89 14.72 2.91
C VAL A 46 0.41 14.47 3.16
N THR A 47 -0.45 15.36 2.68
CA THR A 47 -1.91 15.15 2.69
C THR A 47 -2.34 14.28 1.51
N ASP A 48 -3.57 13.77 1.51
CA ASP A 48 -4.11 13.05 0.35
C ASP A 48 -4.08 13.91 -0.94
N VAL A 49 -4.32 15.23 -0.79
CA VAL A 49 -4.25 16.19 -1.91
C VAL A 49 -2.82 16.36 -2.41
N GLY A 50 -1.85 16.44 -1.50
CA GLY A 50 -0.43 16.50 -1.86
C GLY A 50 0.05 15.20 -2.51
N ASP A 51 -0.39 14.05 -2.02
CA ASP A 51 -0.03 12.73 -2.52
C ASP A 51 -0.54 12.51 -3.96
N ALA A 52 -1.71 13.06 -4.29
CA ALA A 52 -2.30 13.01 -5.63
C ALA A 52 -1.50 13.79 -6.69
N LEU A 53 -0.64 14.74 -6.30
CA LEU A 53 0.22 15.48 -7.23
C LEU A 53 1.43 14.68 -7.71
N PHE A 54 1.77 13.61 -6.99
CA PHE A 54 2.86 12.74 -7.41
C PHE A 54 2.35 11.76 -8.47
N PRO A 55 3.03 11.65 -9.63
CA PRO A 55 2.63 10.73 -10.66
C PRO A 55 2.62 9.31 -10.11
N LYS A 56 1.43 8.70 -10.07
CA LYS A 56 1.25 7.28 -9.74
C LYS A 56 1.54 6.44 -10.97
N ALA A 57 2.75 6.58 -11.52
CA ALA A 57 3.16 5.92 -12.77
C ALA A 57 3.38 4.40 -12.60
N TYR A 58 3.05 3.81 -11.43
CA TYR A 58 3.18 2.39 -11.17
C TYR A 58 2.44 1.54 -12.20
N GLY A 59 1.25 1.96 -12.64
CA GLY A 59 0.52 1.26 -13.71
C GLY A 59 1.22 1.34 -15.06
N ALA A 60 1.69 2.53 -15.44
CA ALA A 60 2.42 2.73 -16.69
C ALA A 60 3.74 1.95 -16.71
N LEU A 61 4.54 2.02 -15.64
CA LEU A 61 5.77 1.25 -15.48
C LEU A 61 5.51 -0.25 -15.49
N THR A 62 4.46 -0.72 -14.81
CA THR A 62 4.09 -2.15 -14.84
C THR A 62 3.73 -2.60 -16.25
N ASN A 63 2.96 -1.81 -16.98
CA ASN A 63 2.60 -2.12 -18.37
C ASN A 63 3.80 -2.10 -19.30
N GLU A 64 4.72 -1.14 -19.12
CA GLU A 64 5.98 -1.06 -19.86
C GLU A 64 6.85 -2.30 -19.61
N LEU A 65 7.00 -2.72 -18.35
CA LEU A 65 7.72 -3.94 -17.97
C LEU A 65 7.06 -5.20 -18.54
N LEU A 66 5.73 -5.27 -18.58
CA LEU A 66 5.01 -6.37 -19.23
C LEU A 66 5.20 -6.35 -20.75
N GLY A 67 5.26 -5.17 -21.37
CA GLY A 67 5.58 -5.02 -22.78
C GLY A 67 6.97 -5.56 -23.13
N TYR A 68 7.98 -5.30 -22.29
CA TYR A 68 9.31 -5.90 -22.47
C TYR A 68 9.31 -7.44 -22.35
N LEU A 69 8.34 -8.02 -21.66
CA LEU A 69 8.17 -9.47 -21.56
C LEU A 69 7.36 -10.06 -22.73
N ASP A 70 6.66 -9.24 -23.52
CA ASP A 70 5.92 -9.67 -24.71
C ASP A 70 6.86 -9.95 -25.89
N ASP A 71 8.00 -9.25 -25.93
CA ASP A 71 9.09 -9.51 -26.88
C ASP A 71 9.92 -10.77 -26.52
N GLU A 72 9.68 -11.37 -25.36
CA GLU A 72 10.33 -12.60 -24.88
C GLU A 72 9.50 -13.85 -25.24
N ASP A 73 10.11 -15.04 -25.15
CA ASP A 73 9.39 -16.30 -25.37
C ASP A 73 8.18 -16.41 -24.43
N GLU A 74 7.01 -16.80 -24.96
CA GLU A 74 5.73 -17.00 -24.26
C GLU A 74 5.88 -17.82 -22.96
N GLN A 75 6.89 -18.70 -22.89
CA GLN A 75 7.23 -19.45 -21.69
C GLN A 75 7.64 -18.58 -20.50
N VAL A 76 8.23 -17.41 -20.71
CA VAL A 76 8.66 -16.48 -19.65
C VAL A 76 7.44 -15.93 -18.92
N VAL A 77 6.46 -15.43 -19.67
CA VAL A 77 5.19 -14.91 -19.13
C VAL A 77 4.43 -16.01 -18.40
N ASN A 78 4.34 -17.22 -18.98
CA ASN A 78 3.71 -18.37 -18.34
C ASN A 78 4.40 -18.79 -17.02
N ARG A 79 5.74 -18.76 -16.96
CA ARG A 79 6.49 -19.03 -15.72
C ARG A 79 6.21 -17.96 -14.66
N LEU A 80 6.12 -16.69 -15.05
CA LEU A 80 5.81 -15.60 -14.14
C LEU A 80 4.43 -15.78 -13.49
N PHE A 81 3.39 -16.04 -14.29
CA PHE A 81 2.05 -16.29 -13.77
C PHE A 81 1.96 -17.57 -12.92
N SER A 82 2.71 -18.61 -13.28
CA SER A 82 2.77 -19.85 -12.48
C SER A 82 3.36 -19.59 -11.10
N ARG A 83 4.49 -18.88 -11.01
CA ARG A 83 5.09 -18.48 -9.72
C ARG A 83 4.14 -17.62 -8.90
N ARG A 84 3.46 -16.65 -9.53
CA ARG A 84 2.45 -15.81 -8.86
C ARG A 84 1.32 -16.67 -8.28
N ARG A 85 0.82 -17.65 -9.03
CA ARG A 85 -0.22 -18.58 -8.57
C ARG A 85 0.24 -19.39 -7.37
N GLU A 86 1.42 -19.99 -7.44
CA GLU A 86 1.99 -20.78 -6.35
C GLU A 86 2.11 -19.96 -5.06
N HIS A 87 2.66 -18.75 -5.16
CA HIS A 87 2.81 -17.87 -4.01
C HIS A 87 1.46 -17.49 -3.38
N ARG A 88 0.45 -17.17 -4.20
CA ARG A 88 -0.91 -16.87 -3.71
C ARG A 88 -1.53 -18.08 -3.01
N ILE A 89 -1.38 -19.28 -3.58
CA ILE A 89 -1.89 -20.52 -2.96
C ILE A 89 -1.22 -20.77 -1.61
N LEU A 90 0.11 -20.66 -1.53
CA LEU A 90 0.85 -20.87 -0.28
C LEU A 90 0.42 -19.86 0.80
N ALA A 91 0.32 -18.58 0.45
CA ALA A 91 -0.14 -17.53 1.37
C ALA A 91 -1.57 -17.79 1.85
N ALA A 92 -2.49 -18.13 0.95
CA ALA A 92 -3.87 -18.46 1.29
C ALA A 92 -3.94 -19.69 2.20
N GLN A 93 -3.18 -20.75 1.89
CA GLN A 93 -3.12 -21.95 2.74
C GLN A 93 -2.65 -21.62 4.17
N LEU A 94 -1.63 -20.76 4.33
CA LEU A 94 -1.16 -20.34 5.65
C LEU A 94 -2.25 -19.60 6.44
N ARG A 95 -2.99 -18.69 5.81
CA ARG A 95 -4.11 -17.98 6.44
C ARG A 95 -5.30 -18.88 6.75
N LEU A 96 -5.54 -19.90 5.94
CA LEU A 96 -6.65 -20.85 6.14
C LEU A 96 -6.35 -21.91 7.20
N ARG A 97 -5.08 -22.17 7.55
CA ARG A 97 -4.69 -23.21 8.53
C ARG A 97 -5.38 -23.10 9.91
N PRO A 98 -5.54 -21.91 10.52
CA PRO A 98 -6.20 -21.77 11.81
C PRO A 98 -7.72 -22.05 11.75
N ALA A 99 -8.35 -21.97 10.57
CA ALA A 99 -9.78 -22.11 10.40
C ALA A 99 -10.23 -23.57 10.57
N ARG A 100 -11.03 -23.83 11.62
CA ARG A 100 -11.45 -25.19 12.02
C ARG A 100 -12.74 -25.66 11.36
N SER A 101 -13.55 -24.76 10.81
CA SER A 101 -14.82 -25.10 10.15
C SER A 101 -14.79 -24.72 8.67
N LEU A 102 -15.64 -25.39 7.88
CA LEU A 102 -15.78 -25.07 6.45
C LEU A 102 -16.23 -23.62 6.24
N TRP A 103 -17.18 -23.14 7.04
CA TRP A 103 -17.60 -21.73 7.02
C TRP A 103 -16.42 -20.79 7.29
N ALA A 104 -15.62 -21.03 8.33
CA ALA A 104 -14.48 -20.18 8.64
C ALA A 104 -13.45 -20.14 7.49
N LYS A 105 -13.25 -21.26 6.78
CA LYS A 105 -12.39 -21.32 5.59
C LYS A 105 -12.97 -20.54 4.42
N VAL A 106 -14.27 -20.68 4.14
CA VAL A 106 -14.95 -19.97 3.05
C VAL A 106 -14.97 -18.46 3.31
N SER A 107 -15.30 -18.03 4.52
CA SER A 107 -15.28 -16.61 4.90
C SER A 107 -13.87 -16.00 4.81
N GLU A 108 -12.84 -16.73 5.24
CA GLU A 108 -11.46 -16.25 5.14
C GLU A 108 -10.97 -16.21 3.68
N LEU A 109 -11.38 -17.19 2.86
CA LEU A 109 -11.06 -17.18 1.44
C LEU A 109 -11.70 -16.00 0.71
N ALA A 110 -12.96 -15.67 1.01
CA ALA A 110 -13.62 -14.50 0.44
C ALA A 110 -12.89 -13.20 0.80
N LYS A 111 -12.42 -13.06 2.05
CA LYS A 111 -11.58 -11.91 2.46
C LYS A 111 -10.27 -11.83 1.69
N ILE A 112 -9.56 -12.96 1.54
CA ILE A 112 -8.32 -13.01 0.76
C ILE A 112 -8.57 -12.52 -0.68
N LEU A 113 -9.67 -12.96 -1.29
CA LEU A 113 -10.03 -12.57 -2.66
C LEU A 113 -10.47 -11.11 -2.75
N ASP A 114 -11.19 -10.59 -1.77
CA ASP A 114 -11.57 -9.18 -1.70
C ASP A 114 -10.35 -8.26 -1.55
N GLU A 115 -9.41 -8.61 -0.66
CA GLU A 115 -8.12 -7.92 -0.50
C GLU A 115 -7.28 -7.96 -1.79
N ASP A 116 -7.37 -9.04 -2.58
CA ASP A 116 -6.75 -9.18 -3.89
C ASP A 116 -7.50 -8.42 -5.01
N GLY A 117 -8.59 -7.72 -4.68
CA GLY A 117 -9.37 -6.87 -5.59
C GLY A 117 -10.46 -7.59 -6.38
N TYR A 118 -10.82 -8.82 -6.00
CA TYR A 118 -11.88 -9.59 -6.68
C TYR A 118 -13.30 -9.26 -6.18
N LEU A 119 -13.45 -8.32 -5.24
CA LEU A 119 -14.75 -7.90 -4.68
C LEU A 119 -15.59 -9.09 -4.19
N ALA A 120 -14.93 -10.09 -3.61
CA ALA A 120 -15.54 -11.35 -3.24
C ALA A 120 -16.28 -11.24 -1.90
N THR A 121 -17.46 -11.82 -1.82
CA THR A 121 -18.22 -11.95 -0.57
C THR A 121 -18.59 -13.42 -0.33
N ALA A 122 -18.94 -13.75 0.91
CA ALA A 122 -19.40 -15.09 1.26
C ALA A 122 -20.65 -15.02 2.16
N GLU A 123 -21.66 -15.78 1.79
CA GLU A 123 -22.94 -15.96 2.48
C GLU A 123 -23.16 -17.45 2.76
N ARG A 124 -23.72 -17.76 3.94
CA ARG A 124 -24.06 -19.13 4.32
C ARG A 124 -25.52 -19.42 3.96
N LEU A 125 -25.73 -20.27 2.96
CA LEU A 125 -27.07 -20.69 2.50
C LEU A 125 -27.59 -21.95 3.19
N GLY A 126 -26.72 -22.70 3.87
CA GLY A 126 -27.10 -23.93 4.57
C GLY A 126 -25.97 -24.49 5.44
N ARG A 127 -26.08 -25.76 5.84
CA ARG A 127 -25.07 -26.40 6.70
C ARG A 127 -23.69 -26.42 6.02
N ASP A 128 -23.66 -26.81 4.74
CA ASP A 128 -22.45 -26.97 3.91
C ASP A 128 -22.56 -26.28 2.52
N HIS A 129 -23.54 -25.37 2.37
CA HIS A 129 -23.74 -24.60 1.13
C HIS A 129 -23.45 -23.12 1.38
N PHE A 130 -22.65 -22.52 0.49
CA PHE A 130 -22.21 -21.13 0.56
C PHE A 130 -22.33 -20.49 -0.82
N ARG A 131 -22.62 -19.19 -0.86
CA ARG A 131 -22.59 -18.33 -2.04
C ARG A 131 -21.55 -17.25 -1.82
#